data_AF-A0A8I2G6I9-F1
#
_entry.id   AF-A0A8I2G6I9-F1
#
_cell.length_a   1.000
_cell.length_b   1.000
_cell.length_c   1.000
_cell.angle_alpha   90.00
_cell.angle_beta   90.00
_cell.angle_gamma   90.00
#
_symmetry.space_group_name_H-M   'P 1'
#
loop_
_entity.id
_entity.type
_entity.pdbx_description
1 polymer ?
#
loop_
_entity_poly.entity_id
_entity_poly.type
_entity_poly.pdbx_seq_one_letter_code
_entity_poly.pdbx_strand_id
1 'polypeptide(L)'
;MNDQTTQLLLKENLEEPGKICVLINSAFYFINWVFIVRRNVSYRLVVNHNGKLLMDKDYRTLRGAKIAFSKLFKHRNWEKNVRAEWSRFFEPENQWLKEKKGA
;
A
#
# COMPACT_ATOMS: atom_id res chain seq x y z
N MET A 1 -15.75 3.95 -2.86
CA MET A 1 -15.15 5.30 -2.68
C MET A 1 -14.19 5.51 -3.86
N ASN A 2 -14.33 6.63 -4.57
CA ASN A 2 -13.88 6.81 -5.96
C ASN A 2 -12.42 6.44 -6.26
N ASP A 3 -12.23 5.64 -7.31
CA ASP A 3 -10.98 5.34 -8.01
C ASP A 3 -10.11 6.61 -8.25
N GLN A 4 -10.77 7.75 -8.43
CA GLN A 4 -10.14 9.05 -8.65
C GLN A 4 -9.31 9.58 -7.46
N THR A 5 -9.69 9.33 -6.21
CA THR A 5 -8.95 9.87 -5.04
C THR A 5 -7.62 9.13 -4.84
N THR A 6 -7.63 7.82 -5.07
CA THR A 6 -6.40 7.00 -5.07
C THR A 6 -5.48 7.41 -6.23
N GLN A 7 -6.05 7.67 -7.40
CA GLN A 7 -5.30 8.14 -8.57
C GLN A 7 -4.69 9.53 -8.37
N LEU A 8 -5.42 10.47 -7.75
CA LEU A 8 -4.89 11.81 -7.46
C LEU A 8 -3.73 11.73 -6.47
N LEU A 9 -3.88 10.94 -5.40
CA LEU A 9 -2.81 10.72 -4.42
C LEU A 9 -1.61 9.99 -5.01
N LEU A 10 -1.80 9.03 -5.92
CA LEU A 10 -0.70 8.38 -6.62
C LEU A 10 0.00 9.38 -7.55
N LYS A 11 -0.75 10.17 -8.34
CA LYS A 11 -0.17 11.18 -9.26
C LYS A 11 0.58 12.29 -8.53
N GLU A 12 0.05 12.81 -7.42
CA GLU A 12 0.69 13.90 -6.65
C GLU A 12 1.91 13.44 -5.84
N ASN A 13 2.08 12.13 -5.61
CA ASN A 13 3.16 11.58 -4.77
C ASN A 13 4.22 10.78 -5.53
N LEU A 14 4.03 10.59 -6.83
CA LEU A 14 4.94 9.90 -7.74
C LEU A 14 5.60 10.95 -8.65
N GLU A 15 6.66 11.61 -8.15
CA GLU A 15 7.55 12.43 -9.00
C GLU A 15 8.27 11.58 -10.07
N GLU A 16 8.30 10.26 -9.88
CA GLU A 16 8.68 9.26 -10.89
C GLU A 16 7.63 8.13 -10.87
N PRO A 17 7.41 7.40 -11.98
CA PRO A 17 6.53 6.21 -12.03
C PRO A 17 7.15 5.06 -11.21
N GLY A 18 7.12 5.21 -9.88
CA GLY A 18 7.60 4.24 -8.92
C GLY A 18 6.67 3.03 -8.92
N LYS A 19 7.24 1.83 -9.06
CA LYS A 19 6.48 0.59 -8.89
C LYS A 19 5.92 0.55 -7.46
N ILE A 20 4.67 0.11 -7.31
CA ILE A 20 3.99 -0.03 -6.03
C ILE A 20 3.80 -1.50 -5.66
N CYS A 21 3.75 -1.75 -4.36
CA CYS A 21 3.45 -3.05 -3.76
C CYS A 21 2.28 -2.84 -2.79
N VAL A 22 1.18 -3.55 -2.97
CA VAL A 22 -0.04 -3.41 -2.16
C VAL A 22 -0.19 -4.57 -1.19
N LEU A 23 -0.95 -4.36 -0.12
CA LEU A 23 -1.34 -5.44 0.78
C LEU A 23 -2.47 -6.26 0.12
N ILE A 24 -2.24 -7.56 -0.05
CA ILE A 24 -3.17 -8.50 -0.70
C ILE A 24 -4.40 -8.74 0.18
N ASN A 25 -4.17 -8.87 1.48
CA ASN A 25 -5.18 -9.27 2.44
C ASN A 25 -5.67 -8.09 3.29
N SER A 26 -5.79 -6.90 2.69
CA SER A 26 -6.19 -5.64 3.34
C SER A 26 -7.55 -5.70 4.04
N ALA A 27 -8.48 -6.52 3.53
CA ALA A 27 -9.79 -6.75 4.14
C ALA A 27 -9.71 -7.27 5.59
N PHE A 28 -8.74 -8.14 5.90
CA PHE A 28 -8.57 -8.67 7.26
C PHE A 28 -8.12 -7.62 8.27
N TYR A 29 -7.51 -6.55 7.77
CA TYR A 29 -7.07 -5.42 8.58
C TYR A 29 -8.10 -4.30 8.63
N PHE A 30 -9.23 -4.42 7.91
CA PHE A 30 -10.22 -3.37 7.71
C PHE A 30 -9.60 -2.04 7.22
N ILE A 31 -8.57 -2.13 6.38
CA ILE A 31 -7.84 -0.98 5.84
C ILE A 31 -8.40 -0.63 4.47
N ASN A 32 -8.60 0.67 4.20
CA ASN A 32 -9.07 1.11 2.87
C ASN A 32 -8.00 0.86 1.82
N TRP A 33 -6.80 1.36 2.06
CA TRP A 33 -5.66 1.10 1.20
C TRP A 33 -4.34 1.24 1.96
N VAL A 34 -3.39 0.41 1.55
CA VAL A 34 -2.01 0.47 2.00
C VAL A 34 -1.12 0.00 0.85
N PHE A 35 -0.08 0.78 0.61
CA PHE A 35 0.88 0.46 -0.43
C PHE A 35 2.28 0.96 -0.06
N ILE A 36 3.26 0.31 -0.66
CA ILE A 36 4.66 0.68 -0.59
C ILE A 36 5.08 1.13 -1.98
N VAL A 37 5.52 2.38 -2.10
CA VAL A 37 6.10 2.91 -3.32
C VAL A 37 7.60 2.65 -3.28
N ARG A 38 8.15 2.04 -4.34
CA ARG A 38 9.60 1.94 -4.53
C ARG A 38 10.11 3.26 -5.11
N ARG A 39 11.10 3.86 -4.44
CA ARG A 39 11.88 5.01 -4.91
C ARG A 39 13.29 4.55 -5.28
N ASN A 40 14.10 5.46 -5.82
CA ASN A 40 15.47 5.16 -6.24
C ASN A 40 16.34 4.56 -5.12
N VAL A 41 16.22 5.10 -3.89
CA VAL A 41 17.03 4.69 -2.73
C VAL A 41 16.22 4.34 -1.49
N SER A 42 14.89 4.38 -1.56
CA SER A 42 14.00 4.20 -0.42
C SER A 42 12.66 3.54 -0.78
N TYR A 43 11.86 3.30 0.25
CA TYR A 43 10.54 2.70 0.17
C TYR A 43 9.58 3.53 1.01
N ARG A 44 8.60 4.18 0.37
CA ARG A 44 7.58 4.96 1.07
C ARG A 44 6.38 4.08 1.39
N LEU A 45 6.07 3.91 2.67
CA LEU A 45 4.85 3.22 3.11
C LEU A 45 3.76 4.25 3.35
N VAL A 46 2.61 4.05 2.71
CA VAL A 46 1.41 4.86 2.91
C VAL A 46 0.26 3.97 3.39
N VAL A 47 -0.39 4.37 4.47
CA VAL A 47 -1.49 3.63 5.11
C VAL A 47 -2.66 4.57 5.34
N ASN A 48 -3.81 4.26 4.77
CA ASN A 48 -5.06 4.97 5.03
C ASN A 48 -6.11 4.02 5.61
N HIS A 49 -6.73 4.45 6.70
CA HIS A 49 -7.78 3.70 7.38
C HIS A 49 -8.92 4.66 7.73
N ASN A 50 -10.11 4.32 7.25
CA ASN A 50 -11.36 5.08 7.38
C ASN A 50 -11.22 6.54 6.93
N GLY A 51 -10.54 6.78 5.80
CA GLY A 51 -10.32 8.13 5.26
C GLY A 51 -9.21 8.92 5.96
N LYS A 52 -8.63 8.39 7.04
CA LYS A 52 -7.52 9.02 7.76
C LYS A 52 -6.18 8.42 7.32
N LEU A 53 -5.24 9.28 6.97
CA LEU A 53 -3.84 8.90 6.74
C LEU A 53 -3.20 8.53 8.10
N LEU A 54 -2.96 7.24 8.32
CA LEU A 54 -2.35 6.74 9.55
C LEU A 54 -0.83 6.75 9.50
N MET A 55 -0.26 6.52 8.31
CA MET A 55 1.18 6.50 8.12
C MET A 55 1.51 6.95 6.70
N ASP A 56 2.51 7.81 6.63
CA ASP A 56 3.17 8.21 5.40
C ASP A 56 4.64 8.45 5.72
N LYS A 57 5.49 7.48 5.40
CA LYS A 57 6.89 7.51 5.83
C LYS A 57 7.81 6.75 4.90
N ASP A 58 9.00 7.33 4.69
CA ASP A 58 10.10 6.68 3.97
C ASP A 58 10.89 5.72 4.88
N TYR A 59 11.25 4.58 4.30
CA TYR A 59 12.09 3.55 4.90
C TYR A 59 13.25 3.22 3.96
N ARG A 60 14.44 2.99 4.52
CA ARG A 60 15.62 2.59 3.74
C ARG A 60 15.46 1.23 3.06
N THR A 61 14.61 0.35 3.59
CA THR A 61 14.42 -1.00 3.06
C THR A 61 12.95 -1.39 3.02
N LEU A 62 12.61 -2.25 2.04
CA LEU A 62 11.27 -2.86 1.93
C LEU A 62 10.88 -3.61 3.20
N ARG A 63 11.84 -4.35 3.78
CA ARG A 63 11.63 -5.06 5.04
C ARG A 63 11.28 -4.10 6.17
N GLY A 64 11.94 -2.95 6.25
CA GLY A 64 11.64 -1.90 7.23
C GLY A 64 10.20 -1.38 7.11
N ALA A 65 9.76 -1.07 5.90
CA ALA A 65 8.39 -0.67 5.62
C ALA A 65 7.37 -1.75 6.06
N LYS A 66 7.57 -3.01 5.67
CA LYS A 66 6.67 -4.12 6.07
C LYS A 66 6.63 -4.34 7.58
N ILE A 67 7.77 -4.23 8.27
CA ILE A 67 7.82 -4.33 9.73
C ILE A 67 7.05 -3.17 10.38
N ALA A 68 7.17 -1.96 9.86
CA ALA A 68 6.45 -0.81 10.38
C ALA A 68 4.93 -0.98 10.27
N PHE A 69 4.44 -1.48 9.13
CA PHE A 69 3.04 -1.86 8.98
C PHE A 69 2.60 -2.90 10.02
N SER A 70 3.36 -3.99 10.16
CA SER A 70 3.05 -5.04 11.14
C SER A 70 3.06 -4.53 12.59
N LYS A 71 3.90 -3.53 12.90
CA LYS A 71 3.92 -2.85 14.20
C LYS A 71 2.69 -1.97 14.41
N LEU A 72 2.25 -1.25 13.37
CA LEU A 72 1.06 -0.40 13.42
C LEU A 72 -0.22 -1.21 13.73
N PHE A 73 -0.31 -2.44 13.22
CA PHE A 73 -1.47 -3.33 13.41
C PHE A 73 -1.19 -4.53 14.33
N LYS A 74 -0.22 -4.40 15.26
CA LYS A 74 0.22 -5.49 16.16
C LYS A 74 -0.93 -6.21 16.86
N HIS A 75 -1.93 -5.47 17.33
CA HIS A 75 -3.09 -6.02 18.05
C HIS A 75 -3.99 -6.87 17.13
N ARG A 76 -4.21 -6.45 15.88
CA ARG A 76 -5.05 -7.18 14.91
C ARG A 76 -4.36 -8.40 14.30
N ASN A 77 -3.02 -8.37 14.18
CA ASN A 77 -2.25 -9.55 13.80
C ASN A 77 -2.39 -10.71 14.80
N TRP A 78 -2.59 -10.40 16.08
CA TRP A 78 -2.65 -11.40 17.15
C TRP A 78 -4.04 -12.03 17.30
N GLU A 79 -5.11 -11.23 17.15
CA GLU A 79 -6.49 -11.71 17.35
C GLU A 79 -6.96 -12.72 16.29
N LYS A 80 -6.36 -12.72 15.09
CA LYS A 80 -6.82 -13.57 13.98
C LYS A 80 -5.75 -14.48 13.35
N ASN A 81 -4.52 -14.50 13.87
CA ASN A 81 -3.37 -15.20 13.26
C ASN A 81 -3.14 -14.86 11.76
N VAL A 82 -3.64 -13.71 11.30
CA VAL A 82 -3.50 -13.29 9.89
C VAL A 82 -2.16 -12.58 9.73
N ARG A 83 -1.32 -13.07 8.82
CA ARG A 83 -0.05 -12.42 8.45
C ARG A 83 -0.25 -11.46 7.29
N ALA A 84 0.43 -10.33 7.32
CA ALA A 84 0.35 -9.35 6.23
C ALA A 84 1.00 -9.91 4.95
N GLU A 85 0.20 -10.07 3.91
CA GLU A 85 0.65 -10.57 2.61
C GLU A 85 0.72 -9.44 1.60
N TRP A 86 1.81 -9.39 0.84
CA TRP A 86 2.13 -8.27 -0.03
C TRP A 86 2.28 -8.73 -1.46
N SER A 87 1.77 -7.94 -2.40
CA SER A 87 1.91 -8.20 -3.83
C SER A 87 3.37 -8.10 -4.26
N ARG A 88 3.65 -8.53 -5.50
CA ARG A 88 4.85 -8.09 -6.21
C ARG A 88 4.75 -6.60 -6.52
N PHE A 89 5.89 -5.98 -6.84
CA PHE A 89 5.91 -4.61 -7.33
C PHE A 89 5.38 -4.54 -8.77
N PHE A 90 4.50 -3.58 -9.05
CA PHE A 90 3.95 -3.32 -10.38
C PHE A 90 3.77 -1.81 -10.60
N GLU A 91 3.68 -1.39 -11.85
CA GLU A 91 3.36 0.01 -12.17
C GLU A 91 1.88 0.27 -11.90
N PRO A 92 1.50 1.37 -11.23
CA PRO A 92 0.10 1.66 -10.88
C PRO A 92 -0.86 1.56 -12.07
N GLU A 93 -0.41 2.01 -13.25
CA GLU A 93 -1.18 2.00 -14.51
C GLU A 93 -1.49 0.58 -15.01
N ASN A 94 -0.60 -0.38 -14.72
CA ASN A 94 -0.75 -1.77 -15.18
C ASN A 94 -1.82 -2.56 -14.42
N GLN A 95 -2.19 -2.17 -13.19
CA GLN A 95 -3.29 -2.82 -12.48
C GLN A 95 -4.65 -2.33 -12.96
N TRP A 96 -4.82 -1.03 -13.21
CA TRP A 96 -6.04 -0.45 -13.78
C TRP A 96 -6.39 -1.07 -15.14
N LEU A 97 -5.38 -1.25 -16.01
CA LEU A 97 -5.55 -1.89 -17.32
C LEU A 97 -5.94 -3.38 -17.22
N LYS A 98 -5.45 -4.09 -16.19
CA LYS A 98 -5.81 -5.50 -15.97
C LYS A 98 -7.23 -5.66 -15.42
N GLU A 99 -7.65 -4.78 -14.53
CA GLU A 99 -9.00 -4.79 -13.96
C GLU A 99 -10.06 -4.38 -14.99
N LYS A 100 -9.74 -3.47 -15.93
CA LYS A 100 -10.68 -3.09 -17.01
C LYS A 100 -10.76 -4.04 -18.20
N LYS A 101 -9.73 -4.87 -18.45
CA LYS A 101 -9.76 -5.85 -19.55
C LYS A 101 -10.50 -7.15 -19.18
N GLY A 102 -10.99 -7.27 -17.94
CA GLY A 102 -11.76 -8.40 -17.44
C GLY A 102 -13.18 -8.06 -17.00
N ALA A 103 -13.74 -6.92 -17.43
CA ALA A 103 -15.12 -6.50 -17.19
C ALA A 103 -15.87 -6.31 -18.51
#